data_AF-A0A9P8D574-F1
#
_entry.id   AF-A0A9P8D574-F1
#
_cell.length_a   1.000
_cell.length_b   1.000
_cell.length_c   1.000
_cell.angle_alpha   90.00
_cell.angle_beta   90.00
_cell.angle_gamma   90.00
#
_symmetry.space_group_name_H-M   'P 1'
#
loop_
_entity.id
_entity.type
_entity.pdbx_description
1 polymer ?
#
loop_
_entity_poly.entity_id
_entity_poly.type
_entity_poly.pdbx_seq_one_letter_code
_entity_poly.pdbx_strand_id
1 'polypeptide(L)'
;MLLYTLYLDADSATGNMNSGQFCLDFLSRDAHDYISHEHLFLSVRSALPKMWGEQYPISELLDDMENYRPLRLYHLCQGSKLELLRLARSTTHGGYDDLKKLWRHVENFGDQEFADILLLAKKTPSSGGKRLMWTVYAAALDFHALQILCSSLDTYNETPFKPEPSLSYIFSVATKALEEDPRQVYRFMWSLSVALSKTNQAWLSTQLAKARILLPRFGVPGLILEQCGGLSVNNEGAQ
;
A
#
# COMPACT_ATOMS: atom_id res chain seq x y z
N MET A 1 17.52 -2.69 6.02
CA MET A 1 17.48 -1.26 5.70
C MET A 1 16.99 -0.99 4.28
N LEU A 2 17.63 -1.54 3.24
CA LEU A 2 17.24 -1.30 1.83
C LEU A 2 15.74 -1.55 1.53
N LEU A 3 15.19 -2.69 1.94
CA LEU A 3 13.76 -3.00 1.74
C LEU A 3 12.81 -1.98 2.40
N TYR A 4 13.17 -1.49 3.58
CA TYR A 4 12.38 -0.47 4.28
C TYR A 4 12.44 0.88 3.56
N THR A 5 13.64 1.26 3.09
CA THR A 5 13.82 2.46 2.25
C THR A 5 13.01 2.37 0.96
N LEU A 6 12.94 1.18 0.34
CA LEU A 6 12.09 0.96 -0.84
C LEU A 6 10.61 1.20 -0.48
N TYR A 7 10.08 0.60 0.58
CA TYR A 7 8.67 0.84 0.93
C TYR A 7 8.36 2.30 1.26
N LEU A 8 9.27 3.01 1.93
CA LEU A 8 9.10 4.44 2.17
C LEU A 8 9.10 5.27 0.88
N ASP A 9 9.99 4.94 -0.07
CA ASP A 9 10.04 5.62 -1.37
C ASP A 9 8.79 5.30 -2.21
N ALA A 10 8.27 4.09 -2.12
CA ALA A 10 7.03 3.65 -2.76
C ALA A 10 5.79 4.38 -2.21
N ASP A 11 5.65 4.42 -0.88
CA ASP A 11 4.56 5.15 -0.23
C ASP A 11 4.66 6.65 -0.51
N SER A 12 5.87 7.21 -0.63
CA SER A 12 6.10 8.63 -0.93
C SER A 12 6.11 8.97 -2.42
N ALA A 13 5.95 7.99 -3.31
CA ALA A 13 6.21 8.13 -4.73
C ALA A 13 5.28 9.13 -5.45
N THR A 14 4.14 9.45 -4.85
CA THR A 14 3.21 10.46 -5.39
C THR A 14 3.61 11.90 -5.04
N GLY A 15 4.58 12.09 -4.13
CA GLY A 15 4.99 13.40 -3.60
C GLY A 15 6.49 13.68 -3.57
N ASN A 16 7.34 12.69 -3.86
CA ASN A 16 8.80 12.89 -3.94
C ASN A 16 9.23 13.46 -5.30
N MET A 17 10.37 14.16 -5.33
CA MET A 17 10.89 14.84 -6.54
C MET A 17 11.14 13.90 -7.72
N ASN A 18 11.39 12.62 -7.45
CA ASN A 18 11.73 11.60 -8.45
C ASN A 18 10.61 10.58 -8.67
N SER A 19 9.41 10.83 -8.14
CA SER A 19 8.22 9.97 -8.30
C SER A 19 8.48 8.46 -8.12
N GLY A 20 9.16 8.09 -7.03
CA GLY A 20 9.47 6.69 -6.70
C GLY A 20 10.47 6.00 -7.64
N GLN A 21 11.30 6.75 -8.38
CA GLN A 21 12.25 6.19 -9.35
C GLN A 21 13.18 5.15 -8.73
N PHE A 22 13.63 5.35 -7.49
CA PHE A 22 14.49 4.39 -6.80
C PHE A 22 13.80 3.04 -6.66
N CYS A 23 12.52 3.01 -6.29
CA CYS A 23 11.76 1.77 -6.24
C CYS A 23 11.48 1.14 -7.61
N LEU A 24 11.18 1.96 -8.60
CA LEU A 24 10.90 1.48 -9.96
C LEU A 24 12.11 0.80 -10.59
N ASP A 25 13.32 1.32 -10.36
CA ASP A 25 14.56 0.71 -10.83
C ASP A 25 14.72 -0.72 -10.28
N PHE A 26 14.34 -0.96 -9.02
CA PHE A 26 14.46 -2.27 -8.37
C PHE A 26 13.36 -3.26 -8.77
N LEU A 27 12.17 -2.78 -9.11
CA LEU A 27 11.10 -3.62 -9.65
C LEU A 27 11.32 -4.03 -11.09
N SER A 28 11.94 -3.17 -11.90
CA SER A 28 12.24 -3.47 -13.30
C SER A 28 13.29 -4.58 -13.49
N ARG A 29 13.94 -4.99 -12.39
CA ARG A 29 14.95 -6.06 -12.39
C ARG A 29 14.31 -7.43 -12.49
N ASP A 30 15.05 -8.34 -13.13
CA ASP A 30 14.70 -9.75 -13.15
C ASP A 30 14.60 -10.31 -11.72
N ALA A 31 13.65 -11.21 -11.46
CA ALA A 31 13.47 -11.83 -10.15
C ALA A 31 14.73 -12.55 -9.63
N HIS A 32 15.60 -13.02 -10.54
CA HIS A 32 16.87 -13.68 -10.23
C HIS A 32 18.00 -12.69 -9.88
N ASP A 33 17.80 -11.39 -10.08
CA ASP A 33 18.75 -10.38 -9.61
C ASP A 33 18.73 -10.32 -8.07
N TYR A 34 19.92 -10.29 -7.46
CA TYR A 34 20.11 -10.30 -6.00
C TYR A 34 19.56 -9.03 -5.33
N ILE A 35 19.32 -7.99 -6.12
CA ILE A 35 18.69 -6.72 -5.71
C ILE A 35 17.29 -6.55 -6.31
N SER A 36 16.66 -7.62 -6.79
CA SER A 36 15.23 -7.55 -7.16
C SER A 36 14.35 -7.34 -5.93
N HIS A 37 13.18 -6.73 -6.13
CA HIS A 37 12.22 -6.47 -5.06
C HIS A 37 11.85 -7.74 -4.27
N GLU A 38 11.54 -8.84 -4.98
CA GLU A 38 11.19 -10.14 -4.37
C GLU A 38 12.39 -10.76 -3.65
N HIS A 39 13.58 -10.74 -4.26
CA HIS A 39 14.77 -11.34 -3.65
C HIS A 39 15.15 -10.62 -2.36
N LEU A 40 15.04 -9.28 -2.32
CA LEU A 40 15.28 -8.49 -1.13
C LEU A 40 14.29 -8.85 -0.01
N PHE A 41 13.01 -9.05 -0.32
CA PHE A 41 12.03 -9.49 0.67
C PHE A 41 12.41 -10.85 1.28
N LEU A 42 12.66 -11.86 0.45
CA LEU A 42 13.02 -13.21 0.90
C LEU A 42 14.35 -13.22 1.67
N SER A 43 15.33 -12.43 1.21
CA SER A 43 16.63 -12.32 1.86
C SER A 43 16.52 -11.72 3.25
N VAL A 44 15.78 -10.62 3.42
CA VAL A 44 15.60 -9.97 4.72
C VAL A 44 14.87 -10.89 5.71
N ARG A 45 13.91 -11.70 5.24
CA ARG A 45 13.18 -12.65 6.10
C ARG A 45 14.03 -13.81 6.62
N SER A 46 15.12 -14.13 5.94
CA SER A 46 16.02 -15.21 6.36
C SER A 46 17.35 -14.73 6.92
N ALA A 47 17.63 -13.42 6.88
CA ALA A 47 18.93 -12.87 7.22
C ALA A 47 19.32 -13.10 8.69
N LEU A 48 18.46 -12.76 9.64
CA LEU A 48 18.79 -12.87 11.06
C LEU A 48 19.01 -14.33 11.51
N PRO A 49 18.12 -15.29 11.17
CA PRO A 49 18.40 -16.70 11.46
C PRO A 49 19.69 -17.21 10.83
N LYS A 50 20.00 -16.81 9.59
CA LYS A 50 21.25 -17.21 8.91
C LYS A 50 22.49 -16.63 9.56
N MET A 51 22.42 -15.39 10.06
CA MET A 51 23.53 -14.70 10.71
C MET A 51 23.81 -15.22 12.12
N TRP A 52 22.76 -15.52 12.88
CA TRP A 52 22.87 -15.89 14.30
C TRP A 52 22.85 -17.41 14.52
N GLY A 53 22.40 -18.19 13.53
CA GLY A 53 22.36 -19.65 13.60
C GLY A 53 21.65 -20.15 14.86
N GLU A 54 22.30 -21.03 15.60
CA GLU A 54 21.79 -21.61 16.85
C GLU A 54 21.57 -20.58 17.97
N GLN A 55 22.20 -19.40 17.89
CA GLN A 55 22.02 -18.33 18.89
C GLN A 55 20.78 -17.47 18.62
N TYR A 56 20.08 -17.70 17.50
CA TYR A 56 18.88 -16.94 17.19
C TYR A 56 17.74 -17.30 18.17
N PRO A 57 17.15 -16.32 18.89
CA PRO A 57 16.15 -16.62 19.91
C PRO A 57 14.90 -17.29 19.33
N ILE A 58 14.41 -18.34 20.00
CA ILE A 58 13.19 -19.06 19.59
C ILE A 58 11.98 -18.11 19.52
N SER A 59 11.89 -17.13 20.42
CA SER A 59 10.81 -16.15 20.43
C SER A 59 10.81 -15.28 19.16
N GLU A 60 11.98 -14.89 18.65
CA GLU A 60 12.09 -14.12 17.41
C GLU A 60 11.81 -14.99 16.20
N LEU A 61 12.25 -16.26 16.21
CA LEU A 61 11.92 -17.21 15.14
C LEU A 61 10.40 -17.45 15.03
N LEU A 62 9.72 -17.58 16.16
CA LEU A 62 8.26 -17.70 16.20
C LEU A 62 7.58 -16.42 15.69
N ASP A 63 8.05 -15.24 16.11
CA ASP A 63 7.53 -13.96 15.62
C ASP A 63 7.75 -13.80 14.10
N ASP A 64 8.90 -14.20 13.56
CA ASP A 64 9.19 -14.19 12.13
C ASP A 64 8.19 -15.06 11.36
N MET A 65 7.91 -16.26 11.87
CA MET A 65 6.94 -17.18 11.28
C MET A 65 5.51 -16.61 11.31
N GLU A 66 5.10 -16.04 12.45
CA GLU A 66 3.78 -15.42 12.62
C GLU A 66 3.60 -14.19 11.71
N ASN A 67 4.62 -13.34 11.59
CA ASN A 67 4.56 -12.12 10.79
C ASN A 67 4.76 -12.35 9.29
N TYR A 68 5.32 -13.49 8.86
CA TYR A 68 5.64 -13.74 7.46
C TYR A 68 4.44 -13.51 6.54
N ARG A 69 3.27 -14.06 6.90
CA ARG A 69 2.09 -14.06 6.04
C ARG A 69 1.50 -12.64 5.85
N PRO A 70 1.25 -11.85 6.90
CA PRO A 70 0.87 -10.43 6.73
C PRO A 70 1.94 -9.60 6.01
N LEU A 71 3.23 -9.84 6.28
CA LEU A 71 4.33 -9.13 5.60
C LEU A 71 4.39 -9.49 4.12
N ARG A 72 4.01 -10.71 3.73
CA ARG A 72 3.92 -11.13 2.33
C ARG A 72 2.80 -10.39 1.61
N LEU A 73 1.60 -10.30 2.21
CA LEU A 73 0.51 -9.48 1.65
C LEU A 73 0.97 -8.03 1.47
N TYR A 74 1.57 -7.45 2.51
CA TYR A 74 2.09 -6.08 2.44
C TYR A 74 3.12 -5.91 1.32
N HIS A 75 4.05 -6.86 1.15
CA HIS A 75 5.04 -6.86 0.07
C HIS A 75 4.41 -6.87 -1.32
N LEU A 76 3.40 -7.72 -1.54
CA LEU A 76 2.68 -7.80 -2.81
C LEU A 76 1.91 -6.50 -3.12
N CYS A 77 1.31 -5.89 -2.09
CA CYS A 77 0.70 -4.56 -2.21
C CYS A 77 1.75 -3.53 -2.66
N GLN A 78 2.93 -3.49 -2.02
CA GLN A 78 3.99 -2.53 -2.37
C GLN A 78 4.48 -2.68 -3.81
N GLY A 79 4.71 -3.92 -4.27
CA GLY A 79 5.05 -4.18 -5.68
C GLY A 79 3.95 -3.71 -6.63
N SER A 80 2.69 -4.01 -6.31
CA SER A 80 1.54 -3.62 -7.12
C SER A 80 1.30 -2.11 -7.16
N LYS A 81 1.54 -1.38 -6.06
CA LYS A 81 1.47 0.09 -6.01
C LYS A 81 2.44 0.73 -6.99
N LEU A 82 3.66 0.21 -7.03
CA LEU A 82 4.72 0.72 -7.88
C LEU A 82 4.48 0.36 -9.35
N GLU A 83 3.97 -0.84 -9.63
CA GLU A 83 3.50 -1.19 -10.98
C GLU A 83 2.38 -0.26 -11.44
N LEU A 84 1.43 0.06 -10.56
CA LEU A 84 0.37 1.02 -10.86
C LEU A 84 0.93 2.42 -11.16
N LEU A 85 1.93 2.88 -10.41
CA LEU A 85 2.63 4.12 -10.66
C LEU A 85 3.36 4.10 -12.02
N ARG A 86 4.01 2.99 -12.36
CA ARG A 86 4.67 2.79 -13.65
C ARG A 86 3.67 2.91 -14.80
N LEU A 87 2.51 2.26 -14.67
CA LEU A 87 1.43 2.31 -15.65
C LEU A 87 0.86 3.73 -15.78
N ALA A 88 0.60 4.42 -14.67
CA ALA A 88 0.12 5.79 -14.68
C ALA A 88 1.09 6.77 -15.36
N ARG A 89 2.40 6.51 -15.28
CA ARG A 89 3.44 7.30 -15.95
C ARG A 89 3.61 6.96 -17.44
N SER A 90 3.23 5.75 -17.86
CA SER A 90 3.37 5.33 -19.26
C SER A 90 2.28 5.98 -20.10
N THR A 91 2.64 7.00 -20.90
CA THR A 91 1.73 7.77 -21.78
C THR A 91 1.20 6.98 -22.98
N THR A 92 1.39 5.67 -23.01
CA THR A 92 1.07 4.83 -24.16
C THR A 92 -0.33 4.24 -24.04
N HIS A 93 -1.13 4.38 -25.11
CA HIS A 93 -2.48 3.82 -25.25
C HIS A 93 -2.61 2.28 -25.06
N GLY A 94 -1.51 1.56 -24.82
CA GLY A 94 -1.48 0.12 -24.51
C GLY A 94 -1.51 -0.25 -23.02
N GLY A 95 -1.52 0.71 -22.09
CA GLY A 95 -1.47 0.43 -20.64
C GLY A 95 -2.71 -0.25 -20.06
N TYR A 96 -3.79 -0.37 -20.84
CA TYR A 96 -5.06 -0.91 -20.38
C TYR A 96 -5.01 -2.42 -20.10
N ASP A 97 -4.41 -3.21 -21.00
CA ASP A 97 -4.29 -4.65 -20.80
C ASP A 97 -3.38 -4.98 -19.61
N ASP A 98 -2.36 -4.16 -19.37
CA ASP A 98 -1.47 -4.31 -18.23
C ASP A 98 -2.14 -3.88 -16.92
N LEU A 99 -2.99 -2.84 -16.92
CA LEU A 99 -3.84 -2.50 -15.79
C LEU A 99 -4.81 -3.63 -15.46
N LYS A 100 -5.42 -4.27 -16.46
CA LYS A 100 -6.28 -5.45 -16.26
C LYS A 100 -5.52 -6.64 -15.67
N LYS A 101 -4.30 -6.90 -16.13
CA LYS A 101 -3.44 -7.95 -15.54
C LYS A 101 -3.10 -7.64 -14.09
N LEU A 102 -2.75 -6.40 -13.79
CA LEU A 102 -2.47 -5.94 -12.44
C LEU A 102 -3.71 -6.07 -11.55
N TRP A 103 -4.88 -5.66 -12.02
CA TRP A 103 -6.15 -5.83 -11.31
C TRP A 103 -6.41 -7.30 -10.93
N ARG A 104 -6.33 -8.21 -11.91
CA ARG A 104 -6.51 -9.64 -11.66
C ARG A 104 -5.46 -10.20 -10.70
N HIS A 105 -4.22 -9.71 -10.77
CA HIS A 105 -3.17 -10.11 -9.85
C HIS A 105 -3.52 -9.69 -8.41
N VAL A 106 -4.00 -8.45 -8.22
CA VAL A 106 -4.46 -7.93 -6.92
C VAL A 106 -5.63 -8.74 -6.38
N GLU A 107 -6.66 -9.00 -7.19
CA GLU A 107 -7.79 -9.86 -6.80
C GLU A 107 -7.33 -11.27 -6.43
N ASN A 108 -6.40 -11.86 -7.21
CA ASN A 108 -5.92 -13.21 -6.99
C ASN A 108 -5.27 -13.37 -5.62
N PHE A 109 -4.29 -12.52 -5.27
CA PHE A 109 -3.64 -12.65 -3.96
C PHE A 109 -4.59 -12.24 -2.82
N GLY A 110 -5.45 -11.23 -3.03
CA GLY A 110 -6.41 -10.79 -2.01
C GLY A 110 -7.43 -11.87 -1.65
N ASP A 111 -8.12 -12.41 -2.64
CA ASP A 111 -9.28 -13.30 -2.45
C ASP A 111 -8.86 -14.76 -2.28
N GLN A 112 -7.79 -15.22 -2.93
CA GLN A 112 -7.41 -16.64 -2.91
C GLN A 112 -6.32 -16.94 -1.88
N GLU A 113 -5.36 -16.03 -1.70
CA GLU A 113 -4.17 -16.30 -0.88
C GLU A 113 -4.25 -15.69 0.52
N PHE A 114 -4.82 -14.49 0.68
CA PHE A 114 -4.77 -13.72 1.92
C PHE A 114 -6.15 -13.35 2.51
N ALA A 115 -7.22 -14.01 2.08
CA ALA A 115 -8.56 -13.79 2.60
C ALA A 115 -8.66 -13.98 4.13
N ASP A 116 -7.84 -14.86 4.69
CA ASP A 116 -7.70 -15.07 6.14
C ASP A 116 -7.14 -13.84 6.86
N ILE A 117 -6.11 -13.19 6.31
CA ILE A 117 -5.53 -11.97 6.86
C ILE A 117 -6.53 -10.82 6.80
N LEU A 118 -7.22 -10.66 5.66
CA LEU A 118 -8.27 -9.65 5.48
C LEU A 118 -9.45 -9.89 6.43
N LEU A 119 -9.85 -11.15 6.64
CA LEU A 119 -10.92 -11.48 7.57
C LEU A 119 -10.50 -11.24 9.03
N LEU A 120 -9.26 -11.58 9.39
CA LEU A 120 -8.69 -11.36 10.72
C LEU A 120 -8.64 -9.86 11.05
N ALA A 121 -8.07 -9.06 10.14
CA ALA A 121 -8.04 -7.61 10.28
C ALA A 121 -9.44 -7.03 10.48
N LYS A 122 -10.47 -7.57 9.82
CA LYS A 122 -11.87 -7.12 9.97
C LYS A 122 -12.48 -7.53 11.32
N LYS A 123 -12.39 -8.81 11.68
CA LYS A 123 -13.10 -9.40 12.82
C LYS A 123 -12.51 -9.07 14.18
N THR A 124 -11.20 -8.87 14.26
CA THR A 124 -10.55 -8.63 15.55
C THR A 124 -10.93 -7.25 16.09
N PRO A 125 -11.41 -7.12 17.35
CA PRO A 125 -11.84 -5.83 17.88
C PRO A 125 -10.69 -4.88 18.21
N SER A 126 -9.53 -5.41 18.61
CA SER A 126 -8.32 -4.64 18.94
C SER A 126 -7.06 -5.47 18.70
N SER A 127 -5.88 -4.84 18.70
CA SER A 127 -4.60 -5.53 18.53
C SER A 127 -4.30 -6.50 19.69
N GLY A 128 -4.89 -6.26 20.86
CA GLY A 128 -4.59 -7.00 22.09
C GLY A 128 -3.14 -6.83 22.55
N GLY A 129 -2.50 -5.73 22.17
CA GLY A 129 -1.07 -5.47 22.41
C GLY A 129 -0.13 -6.28 21.51
N LYS A 130 -0.64 -7.11 20.59
CA LYS A 130 0.19 -7.95 19.72
C LYS A 130 0.74 -7.15 18.55
N ARG A 131 2.07 -7.11 18.44
CA ARG A 131 2.77 -6.40 17.34
C ARG A 131 2.31 -6.86 15.95
N LEU A 132 2.09 -8.16 15.79
CA LEU A 132 1.57 -8.80 14.57
C LEU A 132 0.32 -8.12 14.02
N MET A 133 -0.61 -7.73 14.90
CA MET A 133 -1.89 -7.18 14.47
C MET A 133 -1.73 -5.84 13.76
N TRP A 134 -0.71 -5.05 14.10
CA TRP A 134 -0.41 -3.81 13.38
C TRP A 134 0.04 -4.07 11.94
N THR A 135 0.80 -5.14 11.71
CA THR A 135 1.18 -5.59 10.37
C THR A 135 -0.03 -6.07 9.59
N VAL A 136 -0.91 -6.85 10.24
CA VAL A 136 -2.19 -7.31 9.67
C VAL A 136 -3.07 -6.13 9.24
N TYR A 137 -3.23 -5.12 10.09
CA TYR A 137 -3.99 -3.92 9.76
C TYR A 137 -3.36 -3.14 8.60
N ALA A 138 -2.04 -2.91 8.64
CA ALA A 138 -1.35 -2.19 7.58
C ALA A 138 -1.50 -2.88 6.22
N ALA A 139 -1.28 -4.20 6.16
CA ALA A 139 -1.41 -4.99 4.94
C ALA A 139 -2.84 -4.97 4.37
N ALA A 140 -3.85 -5.13 5.23
CA ALA A 140 -5.25 -5.12 4.82
C ALA A 140 -5.72 -3.74 4.33
N LEU A 141 -5.30 -2.66 5.02
CA LEU A 141 -5.60 -1.31 4.58
C LEU A 141 -4.97 -1.01 3.22
N ASP A 142 -3.70 -1.38 3.04
CA ASP A 142 -2.99 -1.17 1.77
C ASP A 142 -3.63 -1.95 0.62
N PHE A 143 -4.11 -3.17 0.87
CA PHE A 143 -4.85 -3.95 -0.11
C PHE A 143 -6.14 -3.24 -0.57
N HIS A 144 -6.99 -2.81 0.36
CA HIS A 144 -8.25 -2.14 0.01
C HIS A 144 -8.01 -0.77 -0.64
N ALA A 145 -6.99 -0.05 -0.21
CA ALA A 145 -6.59 1.19 -0.85
C ALA A 145 -6.06 0.93 -2.27
N LEU A 146 -5.30 -0.14 -2.51
CA LEU A 146 -4.87 -0.52 -3.85
C LEU A 146 -6.05 -0.87 -4.78
N GLN A 147 -7.08 -1.56 -4.29
CA GLN A 147 -8.30 -1.83 -5.07
C GLN A 147 -9.01 -0.52 -5.49
N ILE A 148 -9.17 0.42 -4.55
CA ILE A 148 -9.71 1.75 -4.86
C ILE A 148 -8.81 2.45 -5.89
N LEU A 149 -7.51 2.36 -5.67
CA LEU A 149 -6.39 2.73 -6.54
C LEU A 149 -6.65 2.38 -8.01
N CYS A 150 -6.56 1.08 -8.27
CA CYS A 150 -6.64 0.52 -9.61
C CYS A 150 -7.99 0.77 -10.28
N SER A 151 -9.11 0.68 -9.54
CA SER A 151 -10.43 0.98 -10.09
C SER A 151 -10.56 2.43 -10.56
N SER A 152 -9.86 3.36 -9.90
CA SER A 152 -9.87 4.78 -10.30
C SER A 152 -9.17 5.04 -11.63
N LEU A 153 -8.27 4.14 -12.02
CA LEU A 153 -7.48 4.23 -13.25
C LEU A 153 -8.10 3.42 -14.39
N ASP A 154 -9.14 2.61 -14.13
CA ASP A 154 -9.91 1.90 -15.16
C ASP A 154 -10.87 2.86 -15.87
N THR A 155 -10.35 3.57 -16.88
CA THR A 155 -11.09 4.60 -17.65
C THR A 155 -12.30 4.03 -18.40
N TYR A 156 -12.33 2.72 -18.67
CA TYR A 156 -13.38 2.08 -19.45
C TYR A 156 -14.50 1.47 -18.59
N ASN A 157 -14.39 1.52 -17.25
CA ASN A 157 -15.36 0.94 -16.30
C ASN A 157 -15.71 -0.53 -16.62
N GLU A 158 -14.76 -1.30 -17.16
CA GLU A 158 -15.00 -2.71 -17.45
C GLU A 158 -14.90 -3.58 -16.19
N THR A 159 -14.24 -3.07 -15.15
CA THR A 159 -14.26 -3.70 -13.83
C THR A 159 -15.52 -3.30 -13.05
N PRO A 160 -16.36 -4.25 -12.61
CA PRO A 160 -17.58 -3.96 -11.84
C PRO A 160 -17.27 -3.61 -10.36
N PHE A 161 -16.13 -2.97 -10.10
CA PHE A 161 -15.69 -2.69 -8.75
C PHE A 161 -16.47 -1.52 -8.15
N LYS A 162 -16.98 -1.74 -6.94
CA LYS A 162 -17.64 -0.72 -6.13
C LYS A 162 -16.69 -0.32 -5.00
N PRO A 163 -16.29 0.96 -4.88
CA PRO A 163 -15.33 1.37 -3.85
C PRO A 163 -15.90 1.36 -2.43
N GLU A 164 -17.21 1.37 -2.25
CA GLU A 164 -17.87 1.53 -0.95
C GLU A 164 -17.51 0.44 0.08
N PRO A 165 -17.47 -0.87 -0.26
CA PRO A 165 -17.06 -1.91 0.68
C PRO A 165 -15.60 -1.75 1.13
N SER A 166 -14.69 -1.41 0.22
CA SER A 166 -13.28 -1.19 0.54
C SER A 166 -13.07 0.09 1.37
N LEU A 167 -13.81 1.16 1.07
CA LEU A 167 -13.82 2.37 1.90
C LEU A 167 -14.33 2.07 3.31
N SER A 168 -15.47 1.39 3.44
CA SER A 168 -16.04 0.97 4.73
C SER A 168 -15.07 0.10 5.53
N TYR A 169 -14.38 -0.81 4.85
CA TYR A 169 -13.33 -1.62 5.46
C TYR A 169 -12.19 -0.75 6.02
N ILE A 170 -11.66 0.18 5.20
CA ILE A 170 -10.59 1.09 5.60
C ILE A 170 -11.01 1.88 6.84
N PHE A 171 -12.22 2.47 6.84
CA PHE A 171 -12.74 3.20 7.99
C PHE A 171 -12.83 2.34 9.23
N SER A 172 -13.41 1.14 9.13
CA SER A 172 -13.58 0.25 10.27
C SER A 172 -12.24 -0.15 10.89
N VAL A 173 -11.27 -0.54 10.06
CA VAL A 173 -9.96 -1.02 10.55
C VAL A 173 -9.08 0.14 11.02
N ALA A 174 -9.04 1.25 10.29
CA ALA A 174 -8.24 2.39 10.70
C ALA A 174 -8.77 3.05 11.97
N THR A 175 -10.10 3.16 12.12
CA THR A 175 -10.69 3.80 13.31
C THR A 175 -10.30 3.05 14.58
N LYS A 176 -10.54 1.74 14.65
CA LYS A 176 -10.17 0.96 15.84
C LYS A 176 -8.67 0.94 16.11
N ALA A 177 -7.85 0.90 15.05
CA ALA A 177 -6.40 0.88 15.20
C ALA A 177 -5.85 2.22 15.72
N LEU A 178 -6.43 3.35 15.27
CA LEU A 178 -6.03 4.69 15.70
C LEU A 178 -6.59 5.09 17.07
N GLU A 179 -7.73 4.53 17.46
CA GLU A 179 -8.26 4.64 18.82
C GLU A 179 -7.35 3.92 19.83
N GLU A 180 -6.80 2.77 19.45
CA GLU A 180 -5.89 2.00 20.30
C GLU A 180 -4.48 2.61 20.35
N ASP A 181 -3.90 3.00 19.20
CA ASP A 181 -2.62 3.70 19.16
C ASP A 181 -2.61 4.76 18.04
N PRO A 182 -2.72 6.06 18.38
CA PRO A 182 -2.71 7.15 17.40
C PRO A 182 -1.45 7.22 16.53
N ARG A 183 -0.32 6.65 16.99
CA ARG A 183 0.94 6.63 16.23
C ARG A 183 0.84 5.73 14.99
N GLN A 184 -0.13 4.83 14.93
CA GLN A 184 -0.31 3.97 13.75
C GLN A 184 -0.73 4.76 12.50
N VAL A 185 -1.13 6.03 12.65
CA VAL A 185 -1.43 6.92 11.52
C VAL A 185 -0.26 7.05 10.55
N TYR A 186 0.97 6.97 11.04
CA TYR A 186 2.18 7.01 10.21
C TYR A 186 2.33 5.76 9.33
N ARG A 187 1.79 4.62 9.76
CA ARG A 187 1.79 3.37 8.97
C ARG A 187 0.66 3.31 7.96
N PHE A 188 -0.46 3.98 8.25
CA PHE A 188 -1.65 3.93 7.41
C PHE A 188 -1.78 5.13 6.47
N MET A 189 -0.81 6.04 6.48
CA MET A 189 -0.87 7.33 5.80
C MET A 189 -1.24 7.19 4.31
N TRP A 190 -0.59 6.27 3.59
CA TRP A 190 -0.86 6.04 2.18
C TRP A 190 -2.31 5.58 1.96
N SER A 191 -2.73 4.54 2.69
CA SER A 191 -4.09 3.98 2.62
C SER A 191 -5.18 5.00 2.91
N LEU A 192 -4.98 5.82 3.95
CA LEU A 192 -5.93 6.89 4.32
C LEU A 192 -5.96 8.00 3.27
N SER A 193 -4.83 8.30 2.62
CA SER A 193 -4.76 9.31 1.55
C SER A 193 -5.53 8.86 0.31
N VAL A 194 -5.42 7.58 -0.06
CA VAL A 194 -6.24 7.00 -1.14
C VAL A 194 -7.72 7.06 -0.79
N ALA A 195 -8.10 6.67 0.44
CA ALA A 195 -9.49 6.76 0.88
C ALA A 195 -10.01 8.20 0.78
N LEU A 196 -9.24 9.19 1.25
CA LEU A 196 -9.61 10.61 1.18
C LEU A 196 -9.83 11.09 -0.27
N SER A 197 -9.06 10.57 -1.23
CA SER A 197 -9.25 10.92 -2.65
C SER A 197 -10.61 10.51 -3.22
N LYS A 198 -11.30 9.55 -2.57
CA LYS A 198 -12.64 9.08 -2.97
C LYS A 198 -13.76 9.49 -2.04
N THR A 199 -13.45 10.06 -0.88
CA THR A 199 -14.48 10.50 0.06
C THR A 199 -14.05 11.75 0.82
N ASN A 200 -14.94 12.74 0.92
CA ASN A 200 -14.65 14.03 1.57
C ASN A 200 -14.87 13.99 3.09
N GLN A 201 -14.39 12.94 3.75
CA GLN A 201 -14.60 12.73 5.19
C GLN A 201 -13.59 13.55 6.02
N ALA A 202 -14.08 14.52 6.79
CA ALA A 202 -13.25 15.41 7.62
C ALA A 202 -12.35 14.66 8.63
N TRP A 203 -12.79 13.48 9.07
CA TRP A 203 -12.01 12.61 9.95
C TRP A 203 -10.69 12.17 9.30
N LEU A 204 -10.69 11.76 8.03
CA LEU A 204 -9.48 11.35 7.30
C LEU A 204 -8.48 12.50 7.20
N SER A 205 -8.96 13.68 6.81
CA SER A 205 -8.16 14.91 6.75
C SER A 205 -7.49 15.22 8.09
N THR A 206 -8.23 15.05 9.19
CA THR A 206 -7.71 15.28 10.55
C THR A 206 -6.62 14.29 10.93
N GLN A 207 -6.78 12.99 10.60
CA GLN A 207 -5.73 12.00 10.90
C GLN A 207 -4.50 12.24 10.03
N LEU A 208 -4.67 12.46 8.72
CA LEU A 208 -3.56 12.72 7.80
C LEU A 208 -2.79 13.99 8.17
N ALA A 209 -3.45 15.03 8.69
CA ALA A 209 -2.79 16.23 9.18
C ALA A 209 -1.75 15.93 10.29
N LYS A 210 -2.01 14.96 11.16
CA LYS A 210 -1.06 14.52 12.20
C LYS A 210 0.16 13.84 11.58
N ALA A 211 -0.02 13.16 10.46
CA ALA A 211 1.00 12.37 9.78
C ALA A 211 1.96 13.23 8.92
N ARG A 212 1.57 14.47 8.57
CA ARG A 212 2.35 15.40 7.74
C ARG A 212 3.76 15.73 8.24
N ILE A 213 4.04 15.46 9.51
CA ILE A 213 5.39 15.64 10.10
C ILE A 213 6.43 14.79 9.38
N LEU A 214 6.06 13.59 8.92
CA LEU A 214 7.01 12.68 8.25
C LEU A 214 7.22 13.03 6.78
N LEU A 215 6.19 13.53 6.09
CA LEU A 215 6.22 13.83 4.66
C LEU A 215 5.43 15.13 4.39
N PRO A 216 6.10 16.30 4.35
CA PRO A 216 5.43 17.60 4.23
C PRO A 216 4.70 17.82 2.90
N ARG A 217 5.07 17.06 1.86
CA ARG A 217 4.47 17.10 0.52
C ARG A 217 4.05 15.71 0.08
N PHE A 218 3.15 15.08 0.83
CA PHE A 218 2.45 13.93 0.29
C PHE A 218 1.49 14.43 -0.79
N GLY A 219 1.80 14.17 -2.06
CA GLY A 219 0.83 14.33 -3.12
C GLY A 219 -0.30 13.36 -2.80
N VAL A 220 -1.49 13.88 -2.50
CA VAL A 220 -2.69 13.03 -2.54
C VAL A 220 -2.62 12.32 -3.89
N PRO A 221 -2.89 11.00 -3.99
CA PRO A 221 -2.97 10.31 -5.27
C PRO A 221 -3.85 11.03 -6.30
N GLY A 222 -4.71 11.95 -5.83
CA GLY A 222 -5.37 13.02 -6.58
C GLY A 222 -4.52 13.68 -7.67
N LEU A 223 -3.24 13.99 -7.47
CA LEU A 223 -2.39 14.56 -8.55
C LEU A 223 -2.12 13.55 -9.68
N ILE A 224 -1.98 12.26 -9.35
CA ILE A 224 -1.87 11.18 -10.35
C ILE A 224 -3.24 10.94 -11.01
N LEU A 225 -4.33 11.01 -10.25
CA LEU A 225 -5.69 10.87 -10.76
C LEU A 225 -6.13 12.05 -11.64
N GLU A 226 -5.70 13.28 -11.34
CA GLU A 226 -5.90 14.49 -12.16
C GLU A 226 -5.07 14.45 -13.45
N GLN A 227 -3.90 13.80 -13.43
CA GLN A 227 -3.10 13.59 -14.64
C GLN A 227 -3.63 12.46 -15.52
N CYS A 228 -4.24 11.43 -14.94
CA CYS A 228 -4.86 10.32 -15.68
C CYS A 228 -6.30 10.63 -16.15
N GLY A 229 -7.02 11.52 -15.46
CA GLY A 229 -8.31 12.03 -15.87
C GLY A 229 -8.14 13.39 -16.53
N GLY A 230 -8.07 13.43 -17.87
CA GLY A 230 -8.10 14.68 -18.62
C GLY A 230 -9.31 15.53 -18.24
N LEU A 231 -9.14 16.40 -17.26
CA LEU A 231 -10.09 17.43 -16.85
C LEU A 231 -9.29 18.70 -16.58
N SER A 232 -9.42 19.61 -17.54
CA SER A 232 -9.09 21.02 -17.43
C SER A 232 -9.52 21.58 -16.08
N VAL A 233 -8.55 22.04 -15.29
CA VAL A 233 -8.83 23.03 -14.27
C VAL A 233 -9.09 24.35 -15.00
N ASN A 234 -10.37 24.65 -15.25
CA ASN A 234 -10.78 26.01 -15.53
C ASN A 234 -10.49 26.83 -14.28
N ASN A 235 -9.40 27.61 -14.34
CA ASN A 235 -9.22 28.76 -13.46
C ASN A 235 -10.24 29.82 -13.86
N GLU A 236 -11.40 29.81 -13.22
CA GLU A 236 -12.22 31.02 -13.08
C GLU A 236 -12.25 31.40 -11.60
N GLY A 237 -11.71 32.58 -11.29
CA GLY A 237 -11.94 33.23 -10.00
C GLY A 237 -10.73 33.87 -9.33
N ALA A 238 -10.06 34.80 -10.00
CA ALA A 238 -9.34 35.89 -9.33
C ALA A 238 -9.29 37.12 -10.24
N GLN A 239 -10.34 37.93 -10.17
CA GLN A 239 -10.28 39.38 -10.38
C GLN A 239 -10.69 40.04 -9.06
#